data_AF-A0A2A6BCS9-F1
#
_entry.id   AF-A0A2A6BCS9-F1
#
_cell.length_a   1.000
_cell.length_b   1.000
_cell.length_c   1.000
_cell.angle_alpha   90.00
_cell.angle_beta   90.00
_cell.angle_gamma   90.00
#
_symmetry.space_group_name_H-M   'P 1'
#
loop_
_entity.id
_entity.type
_entity.pdbx_description
1 polymer ?
#
loop_
_entity_poly.entity_id
_entity_poly.type
_entity_poly.pdbx_seq_one_letter_code
_entity_poly.pdbx_strand_id
1 'polypeptide(L)'
;MLYLDGFKREFRAFMDEQSRKLKAIHDPWSAEGQALVLEAIRNESFEKMYLEAMETMPEAFIPIHMLFVKIKVNGVPTFAFIDSGAQISLMALSFVQQANLEHMMDTRYQGIVSGIGGADRMAGRIYSCEFEIGDAKFKAKVDVMNDKFDVLIGLDFMRRHRCCIDLAKNRLVFNETTYAEFLSDAEIKEWEKDRDNLRDSKFKVDEDKLAQLIGMGFNQKDSEEALRSTVNHLSDAVRSLYHQAQKDDDDIANAGDKMEH
;
A
#
# COMPACT_ATOMS: atom_id res chain seq x y z
N MET A 1 -28.74 -19.22 -35.04
CA MET A 1 -30.20 -19.33 -34.74
C MET A 1 -30.50 -20.01 -33.40
N LEU A 2 -29.57 -20.79 -32.80
CA LEU A 2 -29.76 -21.48 -31.50
C LEU A 2 -29.65 -20.58 -30.24
N TYR A 3 -28.87 -19.49 -30.29
CA TYR A 3 -28.70 -18.56 -29.15
C TYR A 3 -29.95 -17.76 -28.79
N LEU A 4 -30.82 -17.48 -29.76
CA LEU A 4 -32.05 -16.70 -29.54
C LEU A 4 -33.13 -17.46 -28.75
N ASP A 5 -33.05 -18.80 -28.71
CA ASP A 5 -34.03 -19.67 -28.06
C ASP A 5 -33.68 -19.93 -26.59
N GLY A 6 -32.38 -20.00 -26.26
CA GLY A 6 -31.90 -20.07 -24.88
C GLY A 6 -32.29 -18.84 -24.06
N PHE A 7 -32.04 -17.64 -24.61
CA PHE A 7 -32.44 -16.38 -23.97
C PHE A 7 -33.95 -16.28 -23.72
N LYS A 8 -34.78 -16.67 -24.70
CA LYS A 8 -36.25 -16.66 -24.55
C LYS A 8 -36.74 -17.60 -23.45
N ARG A 9 -36.09 -18.76 -23.29
CA ARG A 9 -36.40 -19.73 -22.24
C ARG A 9 -36.03 -19.20 -20.86
N GLU A 10 -34.83 -18.66 -20.70
CA GLU A 10 -34.38 -18.05 -19.44
C GLU A 10 -35.22 -16.83 -19.06
N PHE A 11 -35.53 -15.96 -20.03
CA PHE A 11 -36.40 -14.81 -19.81
C PHE A 11 -37.80 -15.23 -19.36
N ARG A 12 -38.37 -16.30 -19.93
CA ARG A 12 -39.66 -16.84 -19.48
C ARG A 12 -39.59 -17.39 -18.06
N ALA A 13 -38.56 -18.17 -17.75
CA ALA A 13 -38.33 -18.70 -16.41
C ALA A 13 -38.18 -17.57 -15.37
N PHE A 14 -37.46 -16.51 -15.70
CA PHE A 14 -37.34 -15.30 -14.89
C PHE A 14 -38.72 -14.65 -14.65
N MET A 15 -39.52 -14.44 -15.70
CA MET A 15 -40.86 -13.84 -15.58
C MET A 15 -41.83 -14.69 -14.75
N ASP A 16 -41.76 -16.03 -14.88
CA ASP A 16 -42.57 -16.96 -14.09
C ASP A 16 -42.16 -16.92 -12.61
N GLU A 17 -40.86 -16.85 -12.33
CA GLU A 17 -40.34 -16.71 -10.97
C GLU A 17 -40.76 -15.37 -10.32
N GLN A 18 -40.65 -14.26 -11.05
CA GLN A 18 -41.12 -12.95 -10.58
C GLN A 18 -42.64 -12.97 -10.31
N SER A 19 -43.43 -13.60 -11.18
CA SER A 19 -44.88 -13.73 -11.00
C SER A 19 -45.24 -14.58 -9.76
N ARG A 20 -44.45 -15.64 -9.50
CA ARG A 20 -44.62 -16.49 -8.30
C ARG A 20 -44.29 -15.71 -7.02
N LYS A 21 -43.16 -14.98 -7.00
CA LYS A 21 -42.74 -14.12 -5.89
C LYS A 21 -43.76 -13.01 -5.60
N LEU A 22 -44.29 -12.36 -6.65
CA LEU A 22 -45.31 -11.31 -6.51
C LEU A 22 -46.61 -11.86 -5.92
N LYS A 23 -47.05 -13.05 -6.36
CA LYS A 23 -48.21 -13.74 -5.76
C LYS A 23 -47.97 -14.06 -4.28
N ALA A 24 -46.77 -14.51 -3.92
CA ALA A 24 -46.41 -14.80 -2.54
C ALA A 24 -46.43 -13.54 -1.66
N ILE A 25 -45.92 -12.40 -2.15
CA ILE A 25 -45.91 -11.11 -1.42
C ILE A 25 -47.34 -10.61 -1.13
N HIS A 26 -48.28 -10.82 -2.05
CA HIS A 26 -49.68 -10.41 -1.87
C HIS A 26 -50.51 -11.35 -0.99
N ASP A 27 -49.99 -12.52 -0.62
CA ASP A 27 -50.64 -13.45 0.31
C ASP A 27 -50.21 -13.16 1.77
N PRO A 28 -51.10 -12.65 2.64
CA PRO A 28 -50.75 -12.32 4.02
C PRO A 28 -50.27 -13.51 4.86
N TRP A 29 -50.58 -14.75 4.44
CA TRP A 29 -50.24 -15.97 5.18
C TRP A 29 -49.05 -16.72 4.59
N SER A 30 -48.45 -16.20 3.51
CA SER A 30 -47.27 -16.81 2.89
C SER A 30 -45.99 -16.46 3.66
N ALA A 31 -45.33 -17.47 4.23
CA ALA A 31 -44.04 -17.29 4.89
C ALA A 31 -42.95 -16.77 3.93
N GLU A 32 -42.99 -17.20 2.67
CA GLU A 32 -42.08 -16.73 1.62
C GLU A 32 -42.37 -15.24 1.28
N GLY A 33 -43.64 -14.85 1.17
CA GLY A 33 -44.04 -13.47 0.93
C GLY A 33 -43.60 -12.52 2.05
N GLN A 34 -43.83 -12.91 3.31
CA GLN A 34 -43.39 -12.15 4.48
C GLN A 34 -41.86 -12.02 4.54
N ALA A 35 -41.11 -13.07 4.20
CA ALA A 35 -39.65 -13.03 4.12
C ALA A 35 -39.16 -12.05 3.05
N LEU A 36 -39.76 -12.07 1.85
CA LEU A 36 -39.44 -11.13 0.76
C LEU A 36 -39.75 -9.68 1.14
N VAL A 37 -40.87 -9.42 1.82
CA VAL A 37 -41.22 -8.08 2.32
C VAL A 37 -40.21 -7.61 3.38
N LEU A 38 -39.83 -8.49 4.31
CA LEU A 38 -38.85 -8.16 5.35
C LEU A 38 -37.47 -7.86 4.73
N GLU A 39 -37.06 -8.63 3.72
CA GLU A 39 -35.84 -8.38 2.96
C GLU A 39 -35.88 -7.03 2.23
N ALA A 40 -37.01 -6.69 1.58
CA ALA A 40 -37.19 -5.41 0.91
C ALA A 40 -37.10 -4.23 1.90
N ILE A 41 -37.77 -4.29 3.04
CA ILE A 41 -37.70 -3.26 4.10
C ILE A 41 -36.28 -3.12 4.63
N ARG A 42 -35.59 -4.25 4.82
CA ARG A 42 -34.19 -4.26 5.28
C ARG A 42 -33.26 -3.61 4.24
N ASN A 43 -33.44 -3.91 2.97
CA ASN A 43 -32.65 -3.31 1.89
C ASN A 43 -32.92 -1.81 1.76
N GLU A 44 -34.18 -1.37 1.84
CA GLU A 44 -34.54 0.06 1.88
C GLU A 44 -33.90 0.77 3.09
N SER A 45 -33.86 0.09 4.24
CA SER A 45 -33.19 0.61 5.44
C SER A 45 -31.68 0.77 5.23
N PHE A 46 -31.02 -0.20 4.59
CA PHE A 46 -29.60 -0.09 4.26
C PHE A 46 -29.31 1.00 3.24
N GLU A 47 -30.16 1.14 2.21
CA GLU A 47 -30.01 2.19 1.21
C GLU A 47 -30.11 3.57 1.85
N LYS A 48 -31.06 3.76 2.76
CA LYS A 48 -31.17 5.01 3.53
C LYS A 48 -29.92 5.26 4.39
N MET A 49 -29.43 4.26 5.11
CA MET A 49 -28.21 4.36 5.91
C MET A 49 -26.98 4.69 5.03
N TYR A 50 -26.90 4.10 3.85
CA TYR A 50 -25.84 4.33 2.89
C TYR A 50 -25.84 5.79 2.40
N LEU A 51 -27.00 6.31 1.98
CA LEU A 51 -27.14 7.70 1.54
C LEU A 51 -26.80 8.68 2.67
N GLU A 52 -27.29 8.43 3.89
CA GLU A 52 -26.95 9.24 5.06
C GLU A 52 -25.45 9.21 5.37
N ALA A 53 -24.81 8.03 5.27
CA ALA A 53 -23.38 7.91 5.45
C ALA A 53 -22.60 8.65 4.35
N MET A 54 -23.06 8.63 3.10
CA MET A 54 -22.42 9.40 2.02
C MET A 54 -22.47 10.90 2.27
N GLU A 55 -23.57 11.42 2.83
CA GLU A 55 -23.71 12.85 3.14
C GLU A 55 -22.94 13.27 4.38
N THR A 56 -22.90 12.43 5.42
CA THR A 56 -22.36 12.78 6.74
C THR A 56 -20.92 12.32 6.98
N MET A 57 -20.46 11.30 6.25
CA MET A 57 -19.14 10.69 6.37
C MET A 57 -18.55 10.42 4.97
N PRO A 58 -18.39 11.45 4.11
CA PRO A 58 -17.88 11.25 2.75
C PRO A 58 -16.49 10.58 2.73
N GLU A 59 -15.70 10.71 3.79
CA GLU A 59 -14.37 10.11 3.97
C GLU A 59 -14.41 8.58 4.06
N ALA A 60 -15.56 7.99 4.43
CA ALA A 60 -15.75 6.54 4.41
C ALA A 60 -15.83 5.98 2.97
N PHE A 61 -16.04 6.86 1.97
CA PHE A 61 -16.25 6.48 0.57
C PHE A 61 -15.16 7.03 -0.36
N ILE A 62 -14.26 7.86 0.13
CA ILE A 62 -13.17 8.47 -0.64
C ILE A 62 -11.82 7.91 -0.13
N PRO A 63 -10.89 7.54 -1.02
CA PRO A 63 -9.54 7.15 -0.61
C PRO A 63 -8.84 8.28 0.16
N ILE A 64 -8.33 7.97 1.35
CA ILE A 64 -7.58 8.92 2.19
C ILE A 64 -6.09 8.74 1.91
N HIS A 65 -5.40 9.85 1.64
CA HIS A 65 -3.96 9.87 1.45
C HIS A 65 -3.22 9.95 2.78
N MET A 66 -2.04 9.35 2.83
CA MET A 66 -1.24 9.29 4.05
C MET A 66 -0.50 10.61 4.31
N LEU A 67 -0.03 10.77 5.55
CA LEU A 67 0.62 11.99 6.01
C LEU A 67 2.10 12.02 5.64
N PHE A 68 2.50 13.02 4.84
CA PHE A 68 3.88 13.27 4.48
C PHE A 68 4.26 14.72 4.75
N VAL A 69 5.51 14.97 5.12
CA VAL A 69 6.05 16.33 5.29
C VAL A 69 7.39 16.49 4.58
N LYS A 70 7.67 17.68 4.04
CA LYS A 70 8.98 18.04 3.50
C LYS A 70 9.98 18.23 4.63
N ILE A 71 11.12 17.56 4.55
CA ILE A 71 12.26 17.74 5.46
C ILE A 71 13.56 17.83 4.66
N LYS A 72 14.65 18.23 5.32
CA LYS A 72 16.00 17.93 4.83
C LYS A 72 16.76 17.11 5.85
N VAL A 73 17.61 16.23 5.36
CA VAL A 73 18.53 15.46 6.19
C VAL A 73 19.92 15.63 5.62
N ASN A 74 20.86 16.14 6.41
CA ASN A 74 22.21 16.49 5.96
C ASN A 74 22.21 17.38 4.69
N GLY A 75 21.32 18.38 4.65
CA GLY A 75 21.14 19.26 3.50
C GLY A 75 20.41 18.66 2.29
N VAL A 76 20.11 17.35 2.27
CA VAL A 76 19.39 16.69 1.17
C VAL A 76 17.88 16.75 1.43
N PRO A 77 17.09 17.38 0.54
CA PRO A 77 15.63 17.42 0.67
C PRO A 77 15.01 16.06 0.41
N THR A 78 14.01 15.70 1.21
CA THR A 78 13.20 14.49 1.06
C THR A 78 11.81 14.67 1.70
N PHE A 79 10.97 13.66 1.57
CA PHE A 79 9.68 13.57 2.24
C PHE A 79 9.74 12.52 3.34
N ALA A 80 9.23 12.87 4.51
CA ALA A 80 9.08 11.93 5.62
C ALA A 80 7.63 11.46 5.72
N PHE A 81 7.44 10.15 5.74
CA PHE A 81 6.17 9.50 6.06
C PHE A 81 5.93 9.57 7.57
N ILE A 82 4.75 10.04 7.99
CA ILE A 82 4.41 10.21 9.41
C ILE A 82 3.52 9.05 9.86
N ASP A 83 4.02 8.24 10.81
CA ASP A 83 3.30 7.08 11.31
C ASP A 83 3.37 6.98 12.84
N SER A 84 2.26 7.30 13.51
CA SER A 84 2.15 7.15 14.96
C SER A 84 2.02 5.70 15.43
N GLY A 85 1.70 4.78 14.52
CA GLY A 85 1.67 3.33 14.78
C GLY A 85 3.06 2.70 14.79
N ALA A 86 4.05 3.33 14.16
CA ALA A 86 5.44 2.88 14.20
C ALA A 86 6.11 3.29 15.52
N GLN A 87 6.68 2.31 16.24
CA GLN A 87 7.41 2.59 17.49
C GLN A 87 8.74 3.31 17.25
N ILE A 88 9.39 3.03 16.13
CA ILE A 88 10.72 3.52 15.77
C ILE A 88 10.67 4.30 14.47
N SER A 89 11.53 5.32 14.37
CA SER A 89 11.76 6.05 13.12
C SER A 89 12.76 5.28 12.25
N LEU A 90 12.49 5.23 10.94
CA LEU A 90 13.30 4.50 9.95
C LEU A 90 13.89 5.44 8.91
N MET A 91 15.00 5.01 8.31
CA MET A 91 15.57 5.66 7.15
C MET A 91 15.98 4.61 6.12
N ALA A 92 15.61 4.80 4.85
CA ALA A 92 15.99 3.88 3.80
C ALA A 92 17.51 3.87 3.59
N LEU A 93 18.10 2.69 3.42
CA LEU A 93 19.53 2.56 3.12
C LEU A 93 19.94 3.34 1.86
N SER A 94 19.10 3.33 0.82
CA SER A 94 19.30 4.13 -0.40
C SER A 94 19.37 5.63 -0.11
N PHE A 95 18.57 6.11 0.84
CA PHE A 95 18.56 7.52 1.21
C PHE A 95 19.75 7.87 2.10
N VAL A 96 20.20 6.97 2.98
CA VAL A 96 21.46 7.13 3.75
C VAL A 96 22.65 7.37 2.82
N GLN A 97 22.72 6.63 1.71
CA GLN A 97 23.74 6.81 0.67
C GLN A 97 23.61 8.18 -0.02
N GLN A 98 22.39 8.55 -0.43
CA GLN A 98 22.13 9.84 -1.07
C GLN A 98 22.45 11.03 -0.16
N ALA A 99 22.16 10.91 1.13
CA ALA A 99 22.44 11.90 2.16
C ALA A 99 23.89 11.84 2.68
N ASN A 100 24.75 10.95 2.15
CA ASN A 100 26.13 10.75 2.58
C ASN A 100 26.27 10.52 4.10
N LEU A 101 25.39 9.70 4.67
CA LEU A 101 25.32 9.39 6.10
C LEU A 101 25.88 8.01 6.47
N GLU A 102 26.40 7.26 5.49
CA GLU A 102 26.92 5.89 5.71
C GLU A 102 27.99 5.82 6.81
N HIS A 103 28.86 6.84 6.88
CA HIS A 103 29.92 6.95 7.87
C HIS A 103 29.41 7.15 9.31
N MET A 104 28.13 7.51 9.49
CA MET A 104 27.48 7.66 10.80
C MET A 104 26.70 6.41 11.23
N MET A 105 26.59 5.41 10.35
CA MET A 105 25.82 4.20 10.59
C MET A 105 26.62 3.15 11.35
N ASP A 106 26.10 2.70 12.50
CA ASP A 106 26.63 1.56 13.25
C ASP A 106 26.04 0.26 12.70
N THR A 107 26.86 -0.47 11.95
CA THR A 107 26.50 -1.74 11.31
C THR A 107 26.56 -2.93 12.25
N ARG A 108 27.00 -2.78 13.51
CA ARG A 108 26.93 -3.86 14.51
C ARG A 108 25.50 -4.09 14.97
N TYR A 109 24.64 -3.09 14.82
CA TYR A 109 23.23 -3.16 15.16
C TYR A 109 22.43 -3.72 13.99
N GLN A 110 22.56 -5.02 13.74
CA GLN A 110 21.75 -5.76 12.76
C GLN A 110 20.68 -6.56 13.52
N GLY A 111 19.52 -5.93 13.73
CA GLY A 111 18.33 -6.58 14.27
C GLY A 111 17.40 -7.05 13.16
N ILE A 112 16.44 -7.90 13.53
CA ILE A 112 15.23 -8.13 12.73
C ILE A 112 14.20 -7.12 13.21
N VAL A 113 13.72 -6.26 12.31
CA VAL A 113 12.57 -5.40 12.60
C VAL A 113 11.33 -6.18 12.22
N SER A 114 10.56 -6.59 13.23
CA SER A 114 9.26 -7.23 13.05
C SER A 114 8.15 -6.17 13.13
N GLY A 115 7.46 -5.97 12.01
CA GLY A 115 6.27 -5.12 11.89
C GLY A 115 5.09 -5.88 11.30
N ILE A 116 3.99 -5.17 11.02
CA ILE A 116 2.78 -5.76 10.41
C ILE A 116 3.07 -6.29 8.98
N GLY A 117 4.11 -5.77 8.32
CA GLY A 117 4.54 -6.19 6.98
C GLY A 117 5.52 -7.37 6.91
N GLY A 118 5.92 -7.95 8.05
CA GLY A 118 6.89 -9.05 8.11
C GLY A 118 8.15 -8.72 8.90
N ALA A 119 9.18 -9.54 8.70
CA ALA A 119 10.47 -9.46 9.38
C ALA A 119 11.55 -9.12 8.36
N ASP A 120 12.06 -7.88 8.42
CA ASP A 120 13.15 -7.42 7.56
C ASP A 120 14.44 -7.21 8.35
N ARG A 121 15.58 -7.38 7.66
CA ARG A 121 16.90 -7.18 8.26
C ARG A 121 17.25 -5.70 8.27
N MET A 122 17.60 -5.19 9.45
CA MET A 122 18.23 -3.88 9.54
C MET A 122 19.64 -3.89 8.94
N ALA A 123 19.96 -2.84 8.19
CA ALA A 123 21.31 -2.57 7.72
C ALA A 123 22.20 -2.00 8.84
N GLY A 124 21.62 -1.19 9.75
CA GLY A 124 22.34 -0.58 10.86
C GLY A 124 21.50 0.47 11.59
N ARG A 125 22.16 1.29 12.41
CA ARG A 125 21.50 2.39 13.15
C ARG A 125 22.33 3.66 13.09
N ILE A 126 21.67 4.80 12.95
CA ILE A 126 22.28 6.13 13.13
C ILE A 126 21.75 6.71 14.45
N TYR A 127 22.62 6.87 15.44
CA TYR A 127 22.21 7.30 16.79
C TYR A 127 21.83 8.78 16.87
N SER A 128 22.36 9.61 15.97
CA SER A 128 22.07 11.04 15.93
C SER A 128 22.33 11.61 14.54
N CYS A 129 21.28 12.02 13.85
CA CYS A 129 21.32 12.91 12.69
C CYS A 129 20.40 14.12 12.94
N GLU A 130 20.38 15.10 12.03
CA GLU A 130 19.49 16.26 12.13
C GLU A 130 18.44 16.21 11.01
N PHE A 131 17.17 16.31 11.40
CA PHE A 131 16.06 16.61 10.49
C PHE A 131 15.83 18.12 10.51
N GLU A 132 15.85 18.72 9.33
CA GLU A 132 15.66 20.15 9.12
C GLU A 132 14.23 20.43 8.64
N ILE A 133 13.54 21.32 9.35
CA ILE A 133 12.20 21.80 9.01
C ILE A 133 12.23 23.32 9.05
N GLY A 134 12.18 23.93 7.86
CA GLY A 134 12.51 25.36 7.72
C GLY A 134 13.95 25.63 8.19
N ASP A 135 14.12 26.56 9.13
CA ASP A 135 15.41 26.88 9.74
C ASP A 135 15.70 26.09 11.03
N ALA A 136 14.75 25.27 11.48
CA ALA A 136 14.88 24.51 12.73
C ALA A 136 15.48 23.12 12.49
N LYS A 137 16.30 22.67 13.46
CA LYS A 137 17.01 21.40 13.43
C LYS A 137 16.60 20.50 14.59
N PHE A 138 16.20 19.28 14.28
CA PHE A 138 15.72 18.31 15.25
C PHE A 138 16.60 17.06 15.24
N LYS A 139 17.21 16.74 16.39
CA LYS A 139 18.02 15.52 16.52
C LYS A 139 17.15 14.27 16.42
N ALA A 140 17.50 13.37 15.51
CA ALA A 140 16.81 12.11 15.27
C ALA A 140 17.74 10.91 15.47
N LYS A 141 17.21 9.85 16.10
CA LYS A 141 17.77 8.50 16.02
C LYS A 141 16.96 7.77 14.97
N VAL A 142 17.62 7.07 14.05
CA VAL A 142 16.95 6.28 13.02
C VAL A 142 17.55 4.89 12.90
N ASP A 143 16.67 3.93 12.65
CA ASP A 143 17.04 2.57 12.30
C ASP A 143 17.05 2.46 10.76
N VAL A 144 18.10 1.87 10.21
CA VAL A 144 18.34 1.85 8.75
C VAL A 144 17.96 0.49 8.21
N MET A 145 17.12 0.47 7.18
CA MET A 145 16.71 -0.75 6.47
C MET A 145 16.34 -0.43 5.03
N ASN A 146 16.00 -1.46 4.23
CA ASN A 146 15.38 -1.23 2.94
C ASN A 146 13.92 -0.87 3.15
N ASP A 147 13.48 0.26 2.61
CA ASP A 147 12.10 0.72 2.70
C ASP A 147 11.72 1.44 1.38
N LYS A 148 10.42 1.56 1.13
CA LYS A 148 9.86 2.37 0.04
C LYS A 148 9.91 3.87 0.35
N PHE A 149 9.97 4.24 1.63
CA PHE A 149 10.06 5.63 2.07
C PHE A 149 11.49 5.99 2.45
N ASP A 150 11.96 7.17 2.04
CA ASP A 150 13.28 7.67 2.40
C ASP A 150 13.43 7.81 3.93
N VAL A 151 12.41 8.37 4.57
CA VAL A 151 12.32 8.54 6.02
C VAL A 151 10.91 8.20 6.49
N LEU A 152 10.82 7.41 7.56
CA LEU A 152 9.62 7.21 8.35
C LEU A 152 9.84 7.86 9.72
N ILE A 153 8.98 8.79 10.09
CA ILE A 153 8.95 9.39 11.43
C ILE A 153 7.95 8.62 12.29
N GLY A 154 8.50 7.87 13.23
CA GLY A 154 7.75 7.08 14.20
C GLY A 154 7.47 7.83 15.50
N LEU A 155 6.85 7.11 16.43
CA LEU A 155 6.44 7.62 17.73
C LEU A 155 7.63 8.01 18.63
N ASP A 156 8.80 7.39 18.47
CA ASP A 156 10.00 7.74 19.23
C ASP A 156 10.46 9.19 18.97
N PHE A 157 10.51 9.61 17.70
CA PHE A 157 10.83 10.97 17.31
C PHE A 157 9.71 11.93 17.72
N MET A 158 8.45 11.61 17.42
CA MET A 158 7.32 12.48 17.75
C MET A 158 7.20 12.74 19.25
N ARG A 159 7.37 11.72 20.10
CA ARG A 159 7.36 11.90 21.55
C ARG A 159 8.54 12.71 22.05
N ARG A 160 9.74 12.48 21.50
CA ARG A 160 10.96 13.21 21.89
C ARG A 160 10.81 14.72 21.66
N HIS A 161 10.26 15.10 20.51
CA HIS A 161 10.10 16.50 20.12
C HIS A 161 8.71 17.06 20.42
N ARG A 162 7.84 16.30 21.10
CA ARG A 162 6.47 16.68 21.45
C ARG A 162 5.65 17.15 20.25
N CYS A 163 5.79 16.44 19.14
CA CYS A 163 5.08 16.77 17.92
C CYS A 163 3.57 16.63 18.12
N CYS A 164 2.80 17.46 17.41
CA CYS A 164 1.35 17.38 17.33
C CYS A 164 0.93 17.20 15.87
N ILE A 165 0.22 16.12 15.58
CA ILE A 165 -0.44 15.90 14.29
C ILE A 165 -1.72 16.74 14.31
N ASP A 166 -1.68 17.91 13.68
CA ASP A 166 -2.79 18.85 13.62
C ASP A 166 -3.53 18.67 12.28
N LEU A 167 -4.48 17.73 12.26
CA LEU A 167 -5.30 17.44 11.07
C LEU A 167 -6.25 18.59 10.73
N ALA A 168 -6.65 19.40 11.72
CA ALA A 168 -7.53 20.55 11.48
C ALA A 168 -6.83 21.64 10.66
N LYS A 169 -5.51 21.80 10.83
CA LYS A 169 -4.67 22.72 10.04
C LYS A 169 -3.77 22.02 9.02
N ASN A 170 -3.99 20.72 8.81
CA ASN A 170 -3.23 19.86 7.91
C ASN A 170 -1.70 20.01 8.03
N ARG A 171 -1.15 19.87 9.25
CA ARG A 171 0.28 20.05 9.51
C ARG A 171 0.81 19.23 10.68
N LEU A 172 2.11 18.93 10.65
CA LEU A 172 2.86 18.42 11.79
C LEU A 172 3.52 19.59 12.52
N VAL A 173 3.10 19.83 13.77
CA VAL A 173 3.67 20.86 14.63
C VAL A 173 4.81 20.26 15.44
N PHE A 174 5.98 20.90 15.45
CA PHE A 174 7.15 20.45 16.22
C PHE A 174 7.33 21.29 17.50
N ASN A 175 6.99 22.57 17.45
CA ASN A 175 6.96 23.49 18.59
C ASN A 175 6.00 24.66 18.28
N GLU A 176 5.97 25.69 19.12
CA GLU A 176 5.04 26.83 18.97
C GLU A 176 5.23 27.62 17.65
N THR A 177 6.45 27.65 17.11
CA THR A 177 6.82 28.46 15.94
C THR A 177 7.14 27.64 14.68
N THR A 178 7.40 26.34 14.84
CA THR A 178 7.88 25.47 13.77
C THR A 178 6.87 24.37 13.48
N TYR A 179 6.42 24.32 12.24
CA TYR A 179 5.55 23.28 11.71
C TYR A 179 5.96 22.95 10.27
N ALA A 180 5.56 21.77 9.81
CA ALA A 180 5.60 21.39 8.40
C ALA A 180 4.18 21.06 7.94
N GLU A 181 3.75 21.64 6.83
CA GLU A 181 2.45 21.32 6.22
C GLU A 181 2.49 19.90 5.66
N PHE A 182 1.36 19.19 5.78
CA PHE A 182 1.22 17.91 5.12
C PHE A 182 1.08 18.12 3.61
N LEU A 183 1.68 17.22 2.84
CA LEU A 183 1.60 17.26 1.39
C LEU A 183 0.15 17.10 0.91
N SER A 184 -0.14 17.75 -0.21
CA SER A 184 -1.34 17.47 -1.00
C SER A 184 -1.23 16.17 -1.79
N ASP A 185 -2.37 15.62 -2.19
CA ASP A 185 -2.42 14.40 -3.02
C ASP A 185 -1.66 14.54 -4.34
N ALA A 186 -1.63 15.74 -4.90
CA ALA A 186 -0.90 16.04 -6.13
C ALA A 186 0.62 15.93 -5.91
N GLU A 187 1.12 16.49 -4.81
CA GLU A 187 2.55 16.43 -4.45
C GLU A 187 2.98 15.00 -4.12
N ILE A 188 2.14 14.21 -3.44
CA ILE A 188 2.42 12.80 -3.16
C ILE A 188 2.53 12.02 -4.49
N LYS A 189 1.57 12.19 -5.40
CA LYS A 189 1.56 11.52 -6.71
C LYS A 189 2.75 11.91 -7.58
N GLU A 190 3.16 13.17 -7.54
CA GLU A 190 4.34 13.66 -8.25
C GLU A 190 5.62 13.01 -7.70
N TRP A 191 5.77 12.97 -6.37
CA TRP A 191 6.89 12.31 -5.72
C TRP A 191 6.96 10.80 -6.01
N GLU A 192 5.83 10.09 -5.95
CA GLU A 192 5.79 8.66 -6.25
C GLU A 192 6.29 8.38 -7.68
N LYS A 193 5.84 9.19 -8.66
CA LYS A 193 6.32 9.09 -10.05
C LYS A 193 7.81 9.38 -10.17
N ASP A 194 8.29 10.46 -9.56
CA ASP A 194 9.71 10.84 -9.62
C ASP A 194 10.59 9.78 -8.98
N ARG A 195 10.18 9.23 -7.83
CA ARG A 195 10.90 8.17 -7.13
C ARG A 195 10.98 6.91 -7.99
N ASP A 196 9.89 6.49 -8.61
CA ASP A 196 9.87 5.29 -9.43
C ASP A 196 10.74 5.48 -10.69
N ASN A 197 10.70 6.67 -11.32
CA ASN A 197 11.61 7.04 -12.40
C ASN A 197 13.10 7.08 -11.98
N LEU A 198 13.40 7.59 -10.77
CA LEU A 198 14.74 7.65 -10.20
C LEU A 198 15.29 6.27 -9.85
N ARG A 199 14.45 5.38 -9.30
CA ARG A 199 14.78 3.97 -9.07
C ARG A 199 15.07 3.29 -10.40
N ASP A 200 14.22 3.44 -11.39
CA ASP A 200 14.43 2.81 -12.70
C ASP A 200 15.69 3.31 -13.43
N SER A 201 16.03 4.59 -13.28
CA SER A 201 17.17 5.20 -13.96
C SER A 201 18.53 4.96 -13.28
N LYS A 202 18.58 4.84 -11.94
CA LYS A 202 19.84 4.57 -11.20
C LYS A 202 20.07 3.11 -10.86
N PHE A 203 19.02 2.30 -10.82
CA PHE A 203 19.15 0.89 -10.48
C PHE A 203 19.80 0.11 -11.62
N LYS A 204 21.03 -0.37 -11.38
CA LYS A 204 21.69 -1.32 -12.28
C LYS A 204 21.45 -2.73 -11.74
N VAL A 205 20.84 -3.58 -12.58
CA VAL A 205 20.74 -5.01 -12.31
C VAL A 205 22.17 -5.58 -12.23
N ASP A 206 22.42 -6.35 -11.18
CA ASP A 206 23.68 -7.04 -10.97
C ASP A 206 23.80 -8.19 -11.99
N GLU A 207 24.72 -8.02 -12.95
CA GLU A 207 24.88 -8.92 -14.10
C GLU A 207 25.21 -10.36 -13.66
N ASP A 208 25.95 -10.54 -12.56
CA ASP A 208 26.31 -11.86 -12.05
C ASP A 208 25.10 -12.58 -11.42
N LYS A 209 24.22 -11.83 -10.76
CA LYS A 209 22.98 -12.39 -10.19
C LYS A 209 21.94 -12.65 -11.28
N LEU A 210 21.87 -11.79 -12.28
CA LEU A 210 21.03 -12.01 -13.44
C LEU A 210 21.45 -13.28 -14.19
N ALA A 211 22.75 -13.48 -14.41
CA ALA A 211 23.28 -14.71 -14.99
C ALA A 211 22.94 -15.95 -14.16
N GLN A 212 22.94 -15.85 -12.82
CA GLN A 212 22.51 -16.94 -11.95
C GLN A 212 21.03 -17.28 -12.11
N LEU A 213 20.13 -16.29 -12.16
CA LEU A 213 18.70 -16.53 -12.36
C LEU A 213 18.41 -17.15 -13.75
N ILE A 214 19.07 -16.63 -14.78
CA ILE A 214 18.98 -17.20 -16.13
C ILE A 214 19.53 -18.64 -16.15
N GLY A 215 20.63 -18.90 -15.44
CA GLY A 215 21.20 -20.24 -15.27
C GLY A 215 20.28 -21.21 -14.51
N MET A 216 19.40 -20.71 -13.65
CA MET A 216 18.35 -21.47 -12.98
C MET A 216 17.13 -21.74 -13.89
N GLY A 217 17.09 -21.17 -15.09
CA GLY A 217 16.05 -21.38 -16.08
C GLY A 217 14.96 -20.32 -16.11
N PHE A 218 15.06 -19.25 -15.31
CA PHE A 218 14.13 -18.12 -15.39
C PHE A 218 14.41 -17.27 -16.64
N ASN A 219 13.37 -16.68 -17.22
CA ASN A 219 13.57 -15.82 -18.38
C ASN A 219 14.24 -14.49 -17.96
N GLN A 220 14.97 -13.90 -18.89
CA GLN A 220 15.78 -12.71 -18.62
C GLN A 220 14.93 -11.51 -18.15
N LYS A 221 13.78 -11.29 -18.77
CA LYS A 221 12.94 -10.12 -18.46
C LYS A 221 12.40 -10.18 -17.04
N ASP A 222 11.81 -11.31 -16.67
CA ASP A 222 11.25 -11.51 -15.33
C ASP A 222 12.36 -11.57 -14.29
N SER A 223 13.53 -12.12 -14.65
CA SER A 223 14.71 -12.10 -13.77
C SER A 223 15.23 -10.69 -13.51
N GLU A 224 15.27 -9.83 -14.53
CA GLU A 224 15.62 -8.42 -14.38
C GLU A 224 14.59 -7.68 -13.52
N GLU A 225 13.30 -7.95 -13.73
CA GLU A 225 12.20 -7.33 -12.96
C GLU A 225 12.17 -7.81 -11.49
N ALA A 226 12.43 -9.10 -11.26
CA ALA A 226 12.58 -9.69 -9.93
C ALA A 226 13.82 -9.15 -9.21
N LEU A 227 14.94 -8.95 -9.90
CA LEU A 227 16.13 -8.33 -9.32
C LEU A 227 15.91 -6.83 -9.07
N ARG A 228 15.15 -6.13 -9.93
CA ARG A 228 14.76 -4.73 -9.72
C ARG A 228 13.90 -4.56 -8.47
N SER A 229 12.85 -5.37 -8.36
CA SER A 229 11.92 -5.31 -7.23
C SER A 229 12.54 -5.75 -5.91
N THR A 230 13.54 -6.63 -5.92
CA THR A 230 14.24 -7.12 -4.72
C THR A 230 15.60 -6.46 -4.48
N VAL A 231 15.91 -5.39 -5.21
CA VAL A 231 17.15 -4.62 -5.05
C VAL A 231 18.41 -5.51 -5.15
N ASN A 232 18.47 -6.35 -6.18
CA ASN A 232 19.53 -7.34 -6.43
C ASN A 232 19.72 -8.37 -5.29
N HIS A 233 18.66 -8.69 -4.53
CA HIS A 233 18.71 -9.75 -3.53
C HIS A 233 18.28 -11.10 -4.14
N LEU A 234 19.27 -11.93 -4.49
CA LEU A 234 19.06 -13.13 -5.32
C LEU A 234 18.02 -14.10 -4.73
N SER A 235 18.06 -14.38 -3.43
CA SER A 235 17.14 -15.35 -2.82
C SER A 235 15.69 -14.88 -2.85
N ASP A 236 15.46 -13.58 -2.69
CA ASP A 236 14.11 -13.01 -2.73
C ASP A 236 13.62 -12.91 -4.17
N ALA A 237 14.51 -12.60 -5.12
CA ALA A 237 14.20 -12.63 -6.55
C ALA A 237 13.74 -14.04 -6.98
N VAL A 238 14.49 -15.08 -6.59
CA VAL A 238 14.13 -16.48 -6.83
C VAL A 238 12.75 -16.80 -6.23
N ARG A 239 12.50 -16.40 -4.98
CA ARG A 239 11.21 -16.64 -4.31
C ARG A 239 10.05 -15.96 -5.03
N SER A 240 10.24 -14.70 -5.46
CA SER A 240 9.25 -13.94 -6.21
C SER A 240 8.92 -14.61 -7.55
N LEU A 241 9.95 -15.09 -8.27
CA LEU A 241 9.79 -15.77 -9.54
C LEU A 241 9.05 -17.10 -9.41
N TYR A 242 9.33 -17.88 -8.36
CA TYR A 242 8.58 -19.11 -8.10
C TYR A 242 7.11 -18.85 -7.77
N HIS A 243 6.80 -17.81 -7.00
CA HIS A 243 5.41 -17.43 -6.72
C HIS A 243 4.68 -16.98 -7.98
N GLN A 244 5.34 -16.21 -8.85
CA GLN A 244 4.77 -15.80 -10.13
C GLN A 244 4.51 -17.01 -11.03
N ALA A 245 5.47 -17.93 -11.14
CA ALA A 245 5.31 -19.15 -11.94
C ALA A 245 4.18 -20.05 -11.44
N GLN A 246 3.99 -20.18 -10.12
CA GLN A 246 2.84 -20.92 -9.56
C GLN A 246 1.51 -20.29 -9.93
N LYS A 247 1.43 -18.96 -9.85
CA LYS A 247 0.21 -18.23 -10.20
C LYS A 247 -0.11 -18.36 -11.69
N ASP A 248 0.91 -18.28 -12.54
CA ASP A 248 0.74 -18.44 -13.99
C ASP A 248 0.30 -19.87 -14.34
N ASP A 249 0.80 -20.89 -13.64
CA ASP A 249 0.39 -22.29 -13.79
C ASP A 249 -1.07 -22.51 -13.34
N ASP A 250 -1.47 -21.91 -12.22
CA ASP A 250 -2.85 -21.92 -11.73
C ASP A 250 -3.81 -21.21 -12.71
N ASP A 251 -3.40 -20.07 -13.28
CA ASP A 251 -4.19 -19.32 -14.25
C ASP A 251 -4.34 -20.08 -15.58
N ILE A 252 -3.30 -20.82 -16.01
CA ILE A 252 -3.34 -21.70 -17.20
C ILE A 252 -4.26 -22.90 -16.95
N ALA A 253 -4.17 -23.54 -15.78
CA ALA A 253 -5.04 -24.66 -15.41
C ALA A 253 -6.52 -24.23 -15.38
N ASN A 254 -6.81 -23.06 -14.82
CA ASN A 254 -8.16 -22.50 -14.76
C ASN A 254 -8.69 -21.99 -16.12
N ALA A 255 -7.80 -21.62 -17.06
CA ALA A 255 -8.17 -21.26 -18.43
C ALA A 255 -8.46 -22.49 -19.30
N GLY A 256 -7.80 -23.62 -19.04
CA GLY A 256 -8.05 -24.91 -19.70
C GLY A 256 -9.43 -25.48 -19.39
N ASP A 257 -9.86 -25.44 -18.12
CA ASP A 257 -11.17 -25.92 -17.68
C ASP A 257 -12.35 -25.11 -18.27
N LYS A 258 -12.11 -23.87 -18.71
CA LYS A 258 -13.14 -23.03 -19.36
C LYS A 258 -13.29 -23.28 -20.87
N MET A 259 -12.41 -24.09 -21.48
CA MET A 259 -12.54 -24.47 -22.90
C MET A 259 -13.14 -25.86 -23.10
N GLU A 260 -13.32 -26.65 -22.04
CA GLU A 260 -13.96 -27.98 -22.09
C GLU A 260 -15.43 -28.02 -21.62
N HIS A 261 -16.04 -26.84 -21.37
CA HIS A 261 -17.47 -26.71 -21.07
C HIS A 261 -18.21 -25.72 -21.98
#